data_AF-A0AA40ICK7-F1
#
_entry.id   AF-A0AA40ICK7-F1
#
_cell.length_a   1.000
_cell.length_b   1.000
_cell.length_c   1.000
_cell.angle_alpha   90.00
_cell.angle_beta   90.00
_cell.angle_gamma   90.00
#
_symmetry.space_group_name_H-M   'P 1'
#
loop_
_entity.id
_entity.type
_entity.pdbx_description
1 polymer ?
#
loop_
_entity_poly.entity_id
_entity_poly.type
_entity_poly.pdbx_seq_one_letter_code
_entity_poly.pdbx_strand_id
1 'polypeptide(L)'
;MEKADKFNETLEDMKKDQLEIKHTLTEIKNIIQRPNSRLEDRKHQLKDLEYKEAKDTAPEKYEEKRIQKVEDSVRSLWDNFKRTNIRIMGVPEEEREQDAENLFEEIMNENFPHLMKEIDLQVQEAHRTPNKRNPKRTTPRHIIIKMPRAKDKERILQAAREKQLVTYKGAPIRLSANFSTETMQARREWQEIFKVMNSKNLQPRLLYPAKLSFRIEGQIKSFTDKKKLKEFITTKPVLYEMLKVLHMRGTISHEHPWEVMSNLNFYRDPEDIEKSRLLLKRIVTKEEFQGEWTAPASEFTAAQSEITDWSEGAGVFCAYSAVSY
;
A
#
# COMPACT_ATOMS: atom_id res chain seq x y z
N MET A 1 -96.20 -29.70 4.71
CA MET A 1 -95.20 -30.77 4.78
C MET A 1 -94.05 -30.49 3.82
N GLU A 2 -94.30 -30.27 2.53
CA GLU A 2 -93.27 -30.08 1.48
C GLU A 2 -92.16 -29.03 1.74
N LYS A 3 -92.46 -27.91 2.43
CA LYS A 3 -91.43 -26.91 2.80
C LYS A 3 -90.47 -27.39 3.90
N ALA A 4 -90.96 -28.25 4.80
CA ALA A 4 -90.15 -28.80 5.89
C ALA A 4 -89.21 -29.90 5.37
N ASP A 5 -89.67 -30.67 4.39
CA ASP A 5 -88.87 -31.73 3.76
C ASP A 5 -87.70 -31.15 2.94
N LYS A 6 -87.95 -30.10 2.14
CA LYS A 6 -86.89 -29.36 1.43
C LYS A 6 -85.88 -28.71 2.38
N PHE A 7 -86.35 -28.17 3.51
CA PHE A 7 -85.47 -27.58 4.52
C PHE A 7 -84.54 -28.62 5.14
N ASN A 8 -85.08 -29.81 5.47
CA ASN A 8 -84.28 -30.91 6.00
C ASN A 8 -83.26 -31.45 4.99
N GLU A 9 -83.63 -31.55 3.71
CA GLU A 9 -82.72 -31.95 2.62
C GLU A 9 -81.55 -30.96 2.49
N THR A 10 -81.82 -29.65 2.44
CA THR A 10 -80.76 -28.63 2.44
C THR A 10 -79.87 -28.67 3.69
N LEU A 11 -80.43 -29.04 4.84
CA LEU A 11 -79.69 -29.09 6.09
C LEU A 11 -78.74 -30.30 6.13
N GLU A 12 -79.12 -31.43 5.53
CA GLU A 12 -78.23 -32.59 5.36
C GLU A 12 -77.13 -32.33 4.32
N ASP A 13 -77.44 -31.66 3.20
CA ASP A 13 -76.43 -31.23 2.23
C ASP A 13 -75.41 -30.26 2.86
N MET A 14 -75.86 -29.28 3.64
CA MET A 14 -74.97 -28.36 4.37
C MET A 14 -74.07 -29.08 5.38
N LYS A 15 -74.57 -30.14 6.05
CA LYS A 15 -73.76 -30.96 6.97
C LYS A 15 -72.70 -31.74 6.20
N LYS A 16 -73.04 -32.28 5.02
CA LYS A 16 -72.11 -32.99 4.15
C LYS A 16 -71.02 -32.05 3.62
N ASP A 17 -71.39 -30.88 3.14
CA ASP A 17 -70.45 -29.83 2.70
C ASP A 17 -69.52 -29.41 3.86
N GLN A 18 -70.06 -29.25 5.07
CA GLN A 18 -69.24 -28.98 6.26
C GLN A 18 -68.20 -30.07 6.53
N LEU A 19 -68.54 -31.34 6.29
CA LEU A 19 -67.66 -32.47 6.52
C LEU A 19 -66.53 -32.50 5.47
N GLU A 20 -66.87 -32.22 4.20
CA GLU A 20 -65.90 -32.08 3.10
C GLU A 20 -64.96 -30.87 3.31
N ILE A 21 -65.48 -29.74 3.77
CA ILE A 21 -64.68 -28.55 4.13
C ILE A 21 -63.71 -28.88 5.27
N LYS A 22 -64.16 -29.61 6.30
CA LYS A 22 -63.27 -30.04 7.40
C LYS A 22 -62.18 -30.97 6.90
N HIS A 23 -62.50 -31.91 6.01
CA HIS A 23 -61.52 -32.81 5.41
C HIS A 23 -60.44 -32.04 4.65
N THR A 24 -60.85 -31.17 3.72
CA THR A 24 -59.94 -30.35 2.91
C THR A 24 -59.09 -29.39 3.75
N LEU A 25 -59.64 -28.79 4.80
CA LEU A 25 -58.87 -27.98 5.77
C LEU A 25 -57.78 -28.79 6.46
N THR A 26 -58.07 -30.05 6.79
CA THR A 26 -57.11 -30.95 7.45
C THR A 26 -56.00 -31.34 6.48
N GLU A 27 -56.32 -31.59 5.21
CA GLU A 27 -55.34 -31.85 4.15
C GLU A 27 -54.45 -30.64 3.90
N ILE A 28 -55.03 -29.44 3.76
CA ILE A 28 -54.29 -28.18 3.60
C ILE A 28 -53.35 -27.95 4.79
N LYS A 29 -53.83 -28.17 6.01
CA LYS A 29 -53.01 -28.08 7.22
C LYS A 29 -51.81 -29.02 7.16
N ASN A 30 -52.00 -30.27 6.73
CA ASN A 30 -50.91 -31.23 6.59
C ASN A 30 -49.93 -30.86 5.46
N ILE A 31 -50.44 -30.32 4.35
CA ILE A 31 -49.64 -29.84 3.21
C ILE A 31 -48.76 -28.65 3.63
N ILE A 32 -49.22 -27.78 4.53
CA ILE A 32 -48.45 -26.62 5.01
C ILE A 32 -47.48 -27.01 6.14
N GLN A 33 -47.91 -27.89 7.05
CA GLN A 33 -47.14 -28.22 8.24
C GLN A 33 -45.85 -29.00 7.92
N ARG A 34 -45.88 -29.90 6.92
CA ARG A 34 -44.71 -30.69 6.51
C ARG A 34 -43.58 -29.84 5.87
N PRO A 35 -43.84 -28.92 4.91
CA PRO A 35 -42.83 -27.99 4.42
C PRO A 35 -42.32 -27.03 5.50
N ASN A 36 -43.19 -26.57 6.41
CA ASN A 36 -42.78 -25.65 7.47
C ASN A 36 -41.76 -26.29 8.41
N SER A 37 -41.98 -27.54 8.85
CA SER A 37 -40.98 -28.24 9.67
C SER A 37 -39.66 -28.44 8.92
N ARG A 38 -39.72 -28.83 7.63
CA ARG A 38 -38.53 -28.96 6.77
C ARG A 38 -37.80 -27.62 6.56
N LEU A 39 -38.53 -26.50 6.52
CA LEU A 39 -37.94 -25.17 6.37
C LEU A 39 -37.18 -24.78 7.64
N GLU A 40 -37.75 -25.02 8.83
CA GLU A 40 -37.05 -24.78 10.09
C GLU A 40 -35.80 -25.66 10.21
N ASP A 41 -35.88 -26.95 9.85
CA ASP A 41 -34.71 -27.84 9.82
C ASP A 41 -33.61 -27.29 8.90
N ARG A 42 -33.97 -26.81 7.70
CA ARG A 42 -33.01 -26.21 6.76
C ARG A 42 -32.43 -24.89 7.27
N LYS A 43 -33.19 -24.06 7.98
CA LYS A 43 -32.66 -22.84 8.62
C LYS A 43 -31.62 -23.18 9.69
N HIS A 44 -31.86 -24.22 10.48
CA HIS A 44 -30.88 -24.71 11.45
C HIS A 44 -29.61 -25.20 10.75
N GLN A 45 -29.74 -26.01 9.70
CA GLN A 45 -28.60 -26.47 8.89
C GLN A 45 -27.83 -25.30 8.26
N LEU A 46 -28.51 -24.27 7.75
CA LEU A 46 -27.86 -23.08 7.19
C LEU A 46 -27.03 -22.35 8.24
N LYS A 47 -27.54 -22.17 9.47
CA LYS A 47 -26.77 -21.55 10.56
C LYS A 47 -25.53 -22.37 10.91
N ASP A 48 -25.64 -23.69 10.94
CA ASP A 48 -24.49 -24.57 11.21
C ASP A 48 -23.45 -24.50 10.08
N LEU A 49 -23.90 -24.39 8.83
CA LEU A 49 -23.02 -24.20 7.68
C LEU A 49 -22.34 -22.82 7.69
N GLU A 50 -23.06 -21.74 8.00
CA GLU A 50 -22.50 -20.39 8.17
C GLU A 50 -21.44 -20.37 9.29
N TYR A 51 -21.71 -21.05 10.40
CA TYR A 51 -20.75 -21.18 11.49
C TYR A 51 -19.50 -21.94 11.06
N LYS A 52 -19.65 -23.06 10.33
CA LYS A 52 -18.53 -23.83 9.79
C LYS A 52 -17.73 -23.02 8.77
N GLU A 53 -18.39 -22.34 7.84
CA GLU A 53 -17.73 -21.48 6.84
C GLU A 53 -16.94 -20.35 7.52
N ALA A 54 -17.54 -19.68 8.52
CA ALA A 54 -16.85 -18.64 9.28
C ALA A 54 -15.63 -19.19 10.04
N LYS A 55 -15.75 -20.41 10.59
CA LYS A 55 -14.66 -21.11 11.28
C LYS A 55 -13.54 -21.51 10.32
N ASP A 56 -13.88 -21.98 9.12
CA ASP A 56 -12.92 -22.43 8.10
C ASP A 56 -12.23 -21.25 7.39
N THR A 57 -12.92 -20.11 7.24
CA THR A 57 -12.36 -18.89 6.62
C THR A 57 -11.50 -18.09 7.61
N ALA A 58 -11.68 -18.29 8.92
CA ALA A 58 -10.91 -17.61 9.95
C ALA A 58 -9.38 -17.83 9.83
N PRO A 59 -8.86 -19.07 9.71
CA PRO A 59 -7.43 -19.30 9.52
C PRO A 59 -6.91 -18.73 8.20
N GLU A 60 -7.68 -18.81 7.10
CA GLU A 60 -7.29 -18.22 5.81
C GLU A 60 -7.11 -16.69 5.92
N LYS A 61 -8.09 -16.00 6.50
CA LYS A 61 -7.98 -14.55 6.79
C LYS A 61 -6.83 -14.20 7.72
N TYR A 62 -6.46 -15.11 8.62
CA TYR A 62 -5.31 -14.92 9.50
C TYR A 62 -3.99 -15.04 8.74
N GLU A 63 -3.85 -16.05 7.90
CA GLU A 63 -2.68 -16.23 7.04
C GLU A 63 -2.53 -15.11 6.01
N GLU A 64 -3.62 -14.66 5.38
CA GLU A 64 -3.60 -13.48 4.50
C GLU A 64 -3.06 -12.24 5.21
N LYS A 65 -3.49 -11.99 6.46
CA LYS A 65 -2.97 -10.88 7.27
C LYS A 65 -1.48 -11.05 7.60
N ARG A 66 -1.03 -12.27 7.86
CA ARG A 66 0.39 -12.57 8.11
C ARG A 66 1.23 -12.32 6.86
N ILE A 67 0.80 -12.83 5.72
CA ILE A 67 1.47 -12.63 4.43
C ILE A 67 1.54 -11.14 4.10
N GLN A 68 0.42 -10.41 4.23
CA GLN A 68 0.39 -8.97 3.99
C GLN A 68 1.39 -8.21 4.89
N LYS A 69 1.47 -8.59 6.17
CA LYS A 69 2.42 -7.98 7.11
C LYS A 69 3.87 -8.25 6.72
N VAL A 70 4.18 -9.46 6.24
CA VAL A 70 5.51 -9.82 5.76
C VAL A 70 5.86 -9.06 4.48
N GLU A 71 4.94 -8.98 3.52
CA GLU A 71 5.12 -8.21 2.28
C GLU A 71 5.38 -6.73 2.56
N ASP A 72 4.58 -6.11 3.44
CA ASP A 72 4.78 -4.72 3.85
C ASP A 72 6.13 -4.52 4.54
N SER A 73 6.57 -5.51 5.33
CA SER A 73 7.89 -5.49 5.99
C SER A 73 9.02 -5.55 4.96
N VAL A 74 8.96 -6.49 4.02
CA VAL A 74 9.94 -6.63 2.92
C VAL A 74 10.00 -5.35 2.09
N ARG A 75 8.85 -4.78 1.73
CA ARG A 75 8.76 -3.49 1.01
C ARG A 75 9.45 -2.38 1.78
N SER A 76 9.17 -2.26 3.08
CA SER A 76 9.75 -1.20 3.92
C SER A 76 11.27 -1.30 4.03
N LEU A 77 11.81 -2.52 4.14
CA LEU A 77 13.25 -2.77 4.20
C LEU A 77 13.93 -2.44 2.86
N TRP A 78 13.33 -2.86 1.75
CA TRP A 78 13.83 -2.54 0.42
C TRP A 78 13.85 -1.05 0.12
N ASP A 79 12.76 -0.36 0.47
CA ASP A 79 12.71 1.08 0.33
C ASP A 79 13.78 1.72 1.22
N ASN A 80 13.92 1.30 2.48
CA ASN A 80 14.97 1.82 3.38
C ASN A 80 16.37 1.65 2.77
N PHE A 81 16.67 0.48 2.20
CA PHE A 81 17.94 0.24 1.51
C PHE A 81 18.12 1.18 0.30
N LYS A 82 17.04 1.45 -0.45
CA LYS A 82 17.04 2.38 -1.60
C LYS A 82 16.88 3.85 -1.21
N ARG A 83 16.73 4.16 0.09
CA ARG A 83 16.40 5.50 0.57
C ARG A 83 17.45 6.52 0.18
N THR A 84 18.72 6.13 0.11
CA THR A 84 19.82 7.00 -0.30
C THR A 84 20.14 6.94 -1.80
N ASN A 85 19.43 6.12 -2.57
CA ASN A 85 19.75 5.87 -3.98
C ASN A 85 19.05 6.86 -4.91
N ILE A 86 19.82 7.48 -5.82
CA ILE A 86 19.35 8.29 -6.94
C ILE A 86 19.42 7.43 -8.20
N ARG A 87 18.41 7.57 -9.06
CA ARG A 87 18.35 6.92 -10.38
C ARG A 87 18.45 7.96 -11.47
N ILE A 88 19.43 7.81 -12.35
CA ILE A 88 19.70 8.66 -13.51
C ILE A 88 19.33 7.92 -14.78
N MET A 89 18.62 8.61 -15.68
CA MET A 89 18.08 8.04 -16.92
C MET A 89 18.37 8.97 -18.09
N GLY A 90 18.57 8.41 -19.27
CA GLY A 90 18.86 9.15 -20.50
C GLY A 90 20.35 9.40 -20.76
N VAL A 91 21.24 8.88 -19.91
CA VAL A 91 22.70 9.00 -20.10
C VAL A 91 23.15 7.98 -21.16
N PRO A 92 23.75 8.41 -22.29
CA PRO A 92 24.18 7.51 -23.36
C PRO A 92 25.20 6.48 -22.86
N GLU A 93 25.29 5.34 -23.55
CA GLU A 93 26.33 4.33 -23.32
C GLU A 93 27.52 4.63 -24.23
N GLU A 94 28.67 4.98 -23.65
CA GLU A 94 29.93 5.14 -24.37
C GLU A 94 30.64 3.78 -24.50
N GLU A 95 31.55 3.64 -25.48
CA GLU A 95 32.28 2.37 -25.72
C GLU A 95 33.16 1.94 -24.55
N ARG A 96 33.65 2.92 -23.77
CA ARG A 96 34.33 2.68 -22.50
C ARG A 96 33.37 2.98 -21.37
N GLU A 97 33.28 2.06 -20.41
CA GLU A 97 32.49 2.29 -19.20
C GLU A 97 33.25 3.33 -18.35
N GLN A 98 32.89 4.60 -18.53
CA GLN A 98 33.39 5.68 -17.69
C GLN A 98 32.88 5.45 -16.26
N ASP A 99 33.73 5.70 -15.26
CA ASP A 99 33.36 5.55 -13.86
C ASP A 99 32.09 6.36 -13.57
N ALA A 100 31.07 5.68 -13.05
CA ALA A 100 29.77 6.29 -12.81
C ALA A 100 29.82 7.41 -11.75
N GLU A 101 30.88 7.42 -10.92
CA GLU A 101 31.18 8.49 -9.96
C GLU A 101 31.61 9.78 -10.68
N ASN A 102 32.61 9.69 -11.56
CA ASN A 102 33.08 10.82 -12.37
C ASN A 102 31.94 11.41 -13.22
N LEU A 103 31.10 10.54 -13.79
CA LEU A 103 29.93 10.97 -14.55
C LEU A 103 28.93 11.73 -13.69
N PHE A 104 28.70 11.30 -12.45
CA PHE A 104 27.83 12.01 -11.53
C PHE A 104 28.41 13.38 -11.16
N GLU A 105 29.72 13.46 -10.94
CA GLU A 105 30.40 14.73 -10.68
C GLU A 105 30.29 15.71 -11.86
N GLU A 106 30.45 15.23 -13.10
CA GLU A 106 30.23 16.03 -14.32
C GLU A 106 28.80 16.59 -14.36
N ILE A 107 27.78 15.75 -14.12
CA ILE A 107 26.37 16.17 -14.09
C ILE A 107 26.16 17.25 -13.01
N MET A 108 26.72 17.04 -11.81
CA MET A 108 26.56 17.96 -10.70
C MET A 108 27.27 19.30 -10.96
N ASN A 109 28.45 19.31 -11.56
CA ASN A 109 29.15 20.52 -11.96
C ASN A 109 28.42 21.29 -13.06
N GLU A 110 27.93 20.60 -14.09
CA GLU A 110 27.18 21.19 -15.20
C GLU A 110 25.87 21.83 -14.69
N ASN A 111 25.21 21.19 -13.73
CA ASN A 111 23.85 21.57 -13.35
C ASN A 111 23.70 22.35 -12.05
N PHE A 112 24.48 21.99 -11.03
CA PHE A 112 24.33 22.45 -9.65
C PHE A 112 25.69 22.78 -9.00
N PRO A 113 26.48 23.71 -9.57
CA PRO A 113 27.82 24.01 -9.07
C PRO A 113 27.81 24.62 -7.65
N HIS A 114 26.70 25.25 -7.23
CA HIS A 114 26.53 25.76 -5.88
C HIS A 114 26.38 24.63 -4.85
N LEU A 115 25.62 23.58 -5.17
CA LEU A 115 25.43 22.43 -4.28
C LEU A 115 26.74 21.68 -4.02
N MET A 116 27.62 21.59 -5.03
CA MET A 116 28.94 20.99 -4.86
C MET A 116 29.86 21.77 -3.91
N LYS A 117 29.67 23.08 -3.78
CA LYS A 117 30.46 23.90 -2.86
C LYS A 117 29.93 23.84 -1.42
N GLU A 118 28.62 23.72 -1.27
CA GLU A 118 27.96 23.69 0.04
C GLU A 118 27.98 22.31 0.71
N ILE A 119 27.91 21.26 -0.10
CA ILE A 119 27.86 19.87 0.35
C ILE A 119 29.13 19.22 -0.14
N ASP A 120 29.97 18.72 0.78
CA ASP A 120 31.08 17.83 0.43
C ASP A 120 30.49 16.51 -0.11
N LEU A 121 30.12 16.53 -1.38
CA LEU A 121 29.36 15.50 -2.05
C LEU A 121 30.27 14.30 -2.31
N GLN A 122 30.26 13.36 -1.38
CA GLN A 122 30.88 12.06 -1.55
C GLN A 122 29.84 11.06 -2.07
N VAL A 123 30.22 10.29 -3.09
CA VAL A 123 29.43 9.16 -3.57
C VAL A 123 29.89 7.90 -2.82
N GLN A 124 28.95 7.09 -2.35
CA GLN A 124 29.30 5.82 -1.70
C GLN A 124 29.49 4.69 -2.72
N GLU A 125 28.65 4.69 -3.76
CA GLU A 125 28.69 3.69 -4.82
C GLU A 125 27.98 4.26 -6.04
N ALA A 126 28.48 3.98 -7.24
CA ALA A 126 27.83 4.30 -8.49
C ALA A 126 27.96 3.14 -9.48
N HIS A 127 26.84 2.69 -10.05
CA HIS A 127 26.88 1.64 -11.06
C HIS A 127 25.72 1.73 -12.05
N ARG A 128 25.90 1.12 -13.23
CA ARG A 128 24.84 0.93 -14.23
C ARG A 128 24.01 -0.31 -13.90
N THR A 129 22.69 -0.20 -14.03
CA THR A 129 21.76 -1.33 -13.83
C THR A 129 20.93 -1.57 -15.09
N PRO A 130 20.86 -2.82 -15.59
CA PRO A 130 21.58 -4.02 -15.14
C PRO A 130 23.09 -4.01 -15.44
N ASN A 131 23.92 -4.76 -14.70
CA ASN A 131 25.37 -4.76 -14.91
C ASN A 131 25.80 -5.23 -16.30
N LYS A 132 25.00 -6.11 -16.94
CA LYS A 132 25.26 -6.59 -18.29
C LYS A 132 24.49 -5.76 -19.31
N ARG A 133 25.18 -5.31 -20.34
CA ARG A 133 24.55 -4.66 -21.51
C ARG A 133 23.76 -5.70 -22.30
N ASN A 134 22.48 -5.40 -22.59
CA ASN A 134 21.65 -6.23 -23.44
C ASN A 134 21.61 -5.61 -24.85
N PRO A 135 22.20 -6.25 -25.88
CA PRO A 135 22.26 -5.69 -27.23
C PRO A 135 20.88 -5.54 -27.90
N LYS A 136 19.83 -6.19 -27.38
CA LYS A 136 18.46 -6.05 -27.88
C LYS A 136 17.76 -4.78 -27.39
N ARG A 137 18.26 -4.14 -26.33
CA ARG A 137 17.68 -2.89 -25.80
C ARG A 137 18.33 -1.69 -26.51
N THR A 138 17.50 -0.86 -27.12
CA THR A 138 17.93 0.39 -27.77
C THR A 138 18.06 1.55 -26.78
N THR A 139 17.43 1.46 -25.61
CA THR A 139 17.49 2.48 -24.56
C THR A 139 18.73 2.30 -23.68
N PRO A 140 19.43 3.40 -23.31
CA PRO A 140 20.57 3.32 -22.39
C PRO A 140 20.20 2.75 -21.02
N ARG A 141 21.13 2.01 -20.40
CA ARG A 141 20.96 1.53 -19.01
C ARG A 141 20.90 2.69 -18.03
N HIS A 142 20.12 2.50 -16.96
CA HIS A 142 20.02 3.48 -15.90
C HIS A 142 21.25 3.42 -15.00
N ILE A 143 21.56 4.53 -14.35
CA ILE A 143 22.63 4.60 -13.35
C ILE A 143 22.00 4.73 -11.97
N ILE A 144 22.51 3.97 -11.02
CA ILE A 144 22.16 4.06 -9.61
C ILE A 144 23.35 4.67 -8.87
N ILE A 145 23.12 5.80 -8.22
CA ILE A 145 24.08 6.48 -7.34
C ILE A 145 23.60 6.32 -5.91
N LYS A 146 24.44 5.76 -5.05
CA LYS A 146 24.19 5.63 -3.61
C LYS A 146 24.87 6.79 -2.88
N MET A 147 24.05 7.61 -2.23
CA MET A 147 24.56 8.69 -1.39
C MET A 147 24.85 8.18 0.04
N PRO A 148 25.85 8.72 0.74
CA PRO A 148 26.11 8.39 2.14
C PRO A 148 25.00 8.89 3.06
N ARG A 149 24.36 10.02 2.72
CA ARG A 149 23.30 10.64 3.53
C ARG A 149 22.03 10.84 2.70
N ALA A 150 20.88 10.49 3.28
CA ALA A 150 19.58 10.67 2.63
C ALA A 150 19.23 12.15 2.42
N LYS A 151 19.71 13.04 3.31
CA LYS A 151 19.48 14.50 3.22
C LYS A 151 20.08 15.08 1.94
N ASP A 152 21.28 14.63 1.55
CA ASP A 152 21.98 15.14 0.38
C ASP A 152 21.26 14.72 -0.90
N LYS A 153 20.80 13.46 -0.96
CA LYS A 153 19.89 13.00 -2.03
C LYS A 153 18.64 13.87 -2.15
N GLU A 154 17.98 14.19 -1.03
CA GLU A 154 16.77 15.00 -1.05
C GLU A 154 17.03 16.41 -1.60
N ARG A 155 18.15 17.02 -1.23
CA ARG A 155 18.58 18.32 -1.76
C ARG A 155 18.86 18.29 -3.25
N ILE A 156 19.59 17.28 -3.74
CA ILE A 156 19.88 17.11 -5.18
C ILE A 156 18.58 16.94 -5.96
N LEU A 157 17.69 16.05 -5.50
CA LEU A 157 16.41 15.82 -6.16
C LEU A 157 15.49 17.05 -6.10
N GLN A 158 15.61 17.88 -5.06
CA GLN A 158 14.87 19.13 -4.95
C GLN A 158 15.39 20.17 -5.96
N ALA A 159 16.71 20.38 -6.00
CA ALA A 159 17.33 21.30 -6.97
C ALA A 159 17.05 20.85 -8.42
N ALA A 160 17.08 19.55 -8.70
CA ALA A 160 16.71 19.01 -10.00
C ALA A 160 15.25 19.32 -10.39
N ARG A 161 14.33 19.33 -9.42
CA ARG A 161 12.92 19.71 -9.67
C ARG A 161 12.76 21.19 -9.92
N GLU A 162 13.49 22.03 -9.19
CA GLU A 162 13.46 23.48 -9.33
C GLU A 162 14.04 23.91 -10.68
N LYS A 163 15.13 23.26 -11.11
CA LYS A 163 15.75 23.51 -12.41
C LYS A 163 14.93 22.98 -13.59
N GLN A 164 14.14 21.92 -13.39
CA GLN A 164 13.31 21.21 -14.37
C GLN A 164 14.08 20.52 -15.53
N LEU A 165 15.04 21.19 -16.15
CA LEU A 165 15.90 20.66 -17.20
C LEU A 165 17.30 20.39 -16.65
N VAL A 166 17.63 19.10 -16.54
CA VAL A 166 18.97 18.64 -16.18
C VAL A 166 19.63 18.09 -17.44
N THR A 167 20.85 18.51 -17.73
CA THR A 167 21.58 18.10 -18.93
C THR A 167 22.86 17.35 -18.60
N TYR A 168 23.33 16.55 -19.55
CA TYR A 168 24.65 15.92 -19.51
C TYR A 168 25.26 16.03 -20.90
N LYS A 169 26.39 16.73 -21.04
CA LYS A 169 27.03 16.99 -22.34
C LYS A 169 26.02 17.58 -23.36
N GLY A 170 25.13 18.44 -22.88
CA GLY A 170 24.07 19.05 -23.69
C GLY A 170 22.83 18.19 -23.96
N ALA A 171 22.82 16.90 -23.60
CA ALA A 171 21.66 16.02 -23.73
C ALA A 171 20.76 16.07 -22.48
N PRO A 172 19.42 16.10 -22.61
CA PRO A 172 18.53 16.10 -21.46
C PRO A 172 18.55 14.74 -20.74
N ILE A 173 18.70 14.79 -19.42
CA ILE A 173 18.70 13.63 -18.53
C ILE A 173 17.68 13.79 -17.42
N ARG A 174 17.35 12.68 -16.74
CA ARG A 174 16.39 12.69 -15.64
C ARG A 174 16.94 12.07 -14.38
N LEU A 175 16.93 12.86 -13.31
CA LEU A 175 17.22 12.45 -11.94
C LEU A 175 15.92 12.09 -11.21
N SER A 176 15.89 10.95 -10.52
CA SER A 176 14.73 10.46 -9.79
C SER A 176 15.12 9.69 -8.54
N ALA A 177 14.19 9.55 -7.58
CA ALA A 177 14.41 8.67 -6.44
C ALA A 177 14.25 7.19 -6.87
N ASN A 178 15.13 6.32 -6.38
CA ASN A 178 14.98 4.88 -6.54
C ASN A 178 13.99 4.35 -5.50
N PHE A 179 12.92 3.68 -5.95
CA PHE A 179 11.90 3.06 -5.10
C PHE A 179 11.76 1.58 -5.45
N SER A 180 11.15 0.78 -4.56
CA SER A 180 10.62 -0.53 -4.94
C SER A 180 9.52 -0.39 -6.00
N THR A 181 9.29 -1.46 -6.77
CA THR A 181 8.23 -1.52 -7.79
C THR A 181 6.85 -1.28 -7.19
N GLU A 182 6.59 -1.88 -6.03
CA GLU A 182 5.34 -1.74 -5.28
C GLU A 182 5.12 -0.30 -4.80
N THR A 183 6.14 0.34 -4.23
CA THR A 183 6.05 1.75 -3.81
C THR A 183 5.89 2.69 -5.01
N MET A 184 6.54 2.41 -6.13
CA MET A 184 6.28 3.15 -7.37
C MET A 184 4.84 2.99 -7.84
N GLN A 185 4.26 1.79 -7.75
CA GLN A 185 2.86 1.57 -8.13
C GLN A 185 1.90 2.30 -7.20
N ALA A 186 2.10 2.21 -5.88
CA ALA A 186 1.31 2.96 -4.90
C ALA A 186 1.37 4.48 -5.17
N ARG A 187 2.55 5.00 -5.53
CA ARG A 187 2.69 6.42 -5.94
C ARG A 187 1.91 6.76 -7.20
N ARG A 188 1.77 5.83 -8.17
CA ARG A 188 0.94 6.04 -9.38
C ARG A 188 -0.52 6.18 -9.05
N GLU A 189 -1.02 5.33 -8.16
CA GLU A 189 -2.41 5.38 -7.72
C GLU A 189 -2.74 6.72 -7.04
N TRP A 190 -1.75 7.34 -6.40
CA TRP A 190 -1.88 8.68 -5.85
C TRP A 190 -1.86 9.80 -6.91
N GLN A 191 -1.35 9.59 -8.12
CA GLN A 191 -1.16 10.67 -9.11
C GLN A 191 -2.46 11.33 -9.54
N GLU A 192 -3.48 10.54 -9.87
CA GLU A 192 -4.78 11.06 -10.27
C GLU A 192 -5.43 11.86 -9.14
N ILE A 193 -5.33 11.33 -7.91
CA ILE A 193 -5.82 11.97 -6.69
C ILE A 193 -5.07 13.29 -6.44
N PHE A 194 -3.75 13.27 -6.61
CA PHE A 194 -2.88 14.43 -6.44
C PHE A 194 -3.24 15.55 -7.41
N LYS A 195 -3.49 15.22 -8.68
CA LYS A 195 -3.90 16.18 -9.72
C LYS A 195 -5.22 16.87 -9.36
N VAL A 196 -6.20 16.11 -8.89
CA VAL A 196 -7.49 16.66 -8.44
C VAL A 196 -7.35 17.49 -7.16
N MET A 197 -6.53 17.06 -6.21
CA MET A 197 -6.30 17.84 -4.99
C MET A 197 -5.56 19.16 -5.25
N ASN A 198 -4.63 19.18 -6.20
CA ASN A 198 -3.95 20.40 -6.65
C ASN A 198 -4.92 21.40 -7.26
N SER A 199 -5.85 20.97 -8.12
CA SER A 199 -6.85 21.87 -8.72
C SER A 199 -7.84 22.44 -7.70
N LYS A 200 -7.93 21.84 -6.51
CA LYS A 200 -8.75 22.30 -5.39
C LYS A 200 -7.95 23.06 -4.32
N ASN A 201 -6.69 23.41 -4.58
CA ASN A 201 -5.81 24.17 -3.67
C ASN A 201 -5.58 23.53 -2.29
N LEU A 202 -5.67 22.19 -2.18
CA LEU A 202 -5.48 21.46 -0.91
C LEU A 202 -4.00 21.28 -0.51
N GLN A 203 -3.07 21.81 -1.32
CA GLN A 203 -1.62 21.70 -1.14
C GLN A 203 -1.15 20.27 -0.82
N PRO A 204 -1.49 19.27 -1.68
CA PRO A 204 -1.08 17.90 -1.44
C PRO A 204 0.45 17.77 -1.50
N ARG A 205 0.99 16.88 -0.67
CA ARG A 205 2.40 16.49 -0.62
C ARG A 205 2.48 14.98 -0.60
N LEU A 206 3.36 14.41 -1.44
CA LEU A 206 3.59 12.97 -1.50
C LEU A 206 4.87 12.63 -0.75
N LEU A 207 4.72 12.16 0.48
CA LEU A 207 5.80 11.81 1.38
C LEU A 207 6.33 10.39 1.12
N TYR A 208 7.53 10.13 1.63
CA TYR A 208 8.17 8.83 1.58
C TYR A 208 7.46 7.81 2.51
N PRO A 209 7.34 6.53 2.12
CA PRO A 209 7.62 5.96 0.79
C PRO A 209 6.50 6.24 -0.22
N ALA A 210 5.23 6.23 0.18
CA ALA A 210 4.08 6.56 -0.67
C ALA A 210 2.89 7.06 0.18
N LYS A 211 3.12 8.08 1.01
CA LYS A 211 2.06 8.65 1.88
C LYS A 211 1.56 9.95 1.30
N LEU A 212 0.26 10.06 1.05
CA LEU A 212 -0.37 11.31 0.62
C LEU A 212 -0.71 12.14 1.85
N SER A 213 -0.21 13.38 1.91
CA SER A 213 -0.62 14.36 2.91
C SER A 213 -1.19 15.60 2.27
N PHE A 214 -2.14 16.26 2.94
CA PHE A 214 -2.71 17.52 2.50
C PHE A 214 -3.23 18.30 3.70
N ARG A 215 -3.41 19.61 3.53
CA ARG A 215 -3.92 20.49 4.58
C ARG A 215 -5.44 20.61 4.44
N ILE A 216 -6.16 20.34 5.52
CA ILE A 216 -7.61 20.54 5.61
C ILE A 216 -7.94 21.12 6.99
N GLU A 217 -8.75 22.18 7.03
CA GLU A 217 -9.18 22.83 8.28
C GLU A 217 -7.99 23.19 9.21
N GLY A 218 -6.87 23.65 8.64
CA GLY A 218 -5.66 24.00 9.40
C GLY A 218 -4.80 22.81 9.87
N GLN A 219 -5.27 21.57 9.74
CA GLN A 219 -4.53 20.37 10.11
C GLN A 219 -3.91 19.67 8.89
N ILE A 220 -2.70 19.13 9.05
CA ILE A 220 -2.10 18.24 8.05
C ILE A 220 -2.54 16.81 8.36
N LYS A 221 -3.27 16.19 7.44
CA LYS A 221 -3.60 14.76 7.51
C LYS A 221 -2.71 13.99 6.55
N SER A 222 -2.38 12.75 6.90
CA SER A 222 -1.55 11.87 6.07
C SER A 222 -2.15 10.48 5.98
N PHE A 223 -2.08 9.89 4.79
CA PHE A 223 -2.71 8.61 4.46
C PHE A 223 -1.71 7.72 3.73
N THR A 224 -1.60 6.47 4.18
CA THR A 224 -0.81 5.43 3.50
C THR A 224 -1.60 4.76 2.40
N ASP A 225 -2.91 4.58 2.61
CA ASP A 225 -3.77 3.73 1.79
C ASP A 225 -4.96 4.50 1.23
N LYS A 226 -5.33 4.18 -0.01
CA LYS A 226 -6.51 4.76 -0.67
C LYS A 226 -7.81 4.40 0.06
N LYS A 227 -7.90 3.22 0.69
CA LYS A 227 -9.08 2.79 1.47
C LYS A 227 -9.34 3.72 2.66
N LYS A 228 -8.31 3.97 3.48
CA LYS A 228 -8.38 4.91 4.61
C LYS A 228 -8.71 6.34 4.17
N LEU A 229 -8.18 6.77 3.01
CA LEU A 229 -8.55 8.06 2.45
C LEU A 229 -10.04 8.09 2.07
N LYS A 230 -10.56 7.04 1.42
CA LYS A 230 -11.98 6.96 1.06
C LYS A 230 -12.88 7.05 2.29
N GLU A 231 -12.58 6.28 3.34
CA GLU A 231 -13.29 6.33 4.62
C GLU A 231 -13.28 7.73 5.24
N PHE A 232 -12.13 8.42 5.18
CA PHE A 232 -12.02 9.79 5.68
C PHE A 232 -12.84 10.79 4.86
N ILE A 233 -12.83 10.65 3.53
CA ILE A 233 -13.61 11.51 2.62
C ILE A 233 -15.11 11.28 2.86
N THR A 234 -15.57 10.04 3.06
CA THR A 234 -16.99 9.76 3.32
C THR A 234 -17.52 10.37 4.61
N THR A 235 -16.67 10.55 5.62
CA THR A 235 -17.05 11.21 6.89
C THR A 235 -17.15 12.73 6.74
N LYS A 236 -16.58 13.32 5.68
CA LYS A 236 -16.53 14.77 5.48
C LYS A 236 -17.28 15.20 4.21
N PRO A 237 -18.55 15.65 4.31
CA PRO A 237 -19.38 15.93 3.12
C PRO A 237 -18.81 17.00 2.20
N VAL A 238 -18.19 18.06 2.73
CA VAL A 238 -17.55 19.11 1.91
C VAL A 238 -16.37 18.55 1.10
N LEU A 239 -15.54 17.70 1.72
CA LEU A 239 -14.42 17.06 1.06
C LEU A 239 -14.90 16.02 0.04
N TYR A 240 -15.96 15.29 0.37
CA TYR A 240 -16.62 14.34 -0.52
C TYR A 240 -17.10 15.02 -1.79
N GLU A 241 -17.84 16.13 -1.69
CA GLU A 241 -18.31 16.89 -2.86
C GLU A 241 -17.17 17.46 -3.70
N MET A 242 -16.09 17.94 -3.06
CA MET A 242 -14.92 18.44 -3.77
C MET A 242 -14.15 17.34 -4.52
N LEU A 243 -14.14 16.11 -3.98
CA LEU A 243 -13.39 14.98 -4.49
C LEU A 243 -14.25 13.93 -5.20
N LYS A 244 -15.57 14.15 -5.37
CA LYS A 244 -16.49 13.22 -6.06
C LYS A 244 -16.11 12.94 -7.52
N VAL A 245 -15.32 13.83 -8.13
CA VAL A 245 -14.71 13.62 -9.45
C VAL A 245 -13.83 12.36 -9.47
N LEU A 246 -13.21 12.00 -8.35
CA LEU A 246 -12.47 10.75 -8.18
C LEU A 246 -13.37 9.50 -8.16
N HIS A 247 -14.66 9.67 -7.89
CA HIS A 247 -15.66 8.59 -7.83
C HIS A 247 -16.31 8.32 -9.21
N MET A 248 -16.49 9.36 -10.04
CA MET A 248 -17.14 9.22 -11.35
C MET A 248 -16.18 8.86 -12.50
N ARG A 249 -14.88 9.14 -12.37
CA ARG A 249 -13.86 8.78 -13.37
C ARG A 249 -13.28 7.40 -13.10
N GLY A 250 -14.15 6.38 -13.07
CA GLY A 250 -13.70 5.00 -13.13
C GLY A 250 -12.97 4.76 -14.45
N THR A 251 -11.64 4.85 -14.42
CA THR A 251 -10.69 4.50 -15.50
C THR A 251 -10.85 5.24 -16.85
N ILE A 252 -9.72 5.68 -17.41
CA ILE A 252 -9.47 6.16 -18.79
C ILE A 252 -9.58 7.69 -19.02
N SER A 253 -8.44 8.34 -19.27
CA SER A 253 -8.02 8.71 -20.64
C SER A 253 -6.57 9.22 -20.67
N HIS A 254 -5.83 8.72 -21.64
CA HIS A 254 -4.39 8.75 -21.81
C HIS A 254 -4.01 9.77 -22.89
N GLU A 255 -4.39 11.04 -22.72
CA GLU A 255 -4.51 11.91 -23.90
C GLU A 255 -4.33 13.41 -23.59
N HIS A 256 -3.29 13.83 -22.87
CA HIS A 256 -2.83 15.23 -22.88
C HIS A 256 -1.29 15.28 -22.79
N PRO A 257 -0.61 16.09 -23.62
CA PRO A 257 0.83 16.37 -23.52
C PRO A 257 1.19 17.03 -22.18
N TRP A 258 2.37 16.69 -21.69
CA TRP A 258 2.77 16.68 -20.28
C TRP A 258 3.25 18.02 -19.71
N GLU A 259 2.37 19.01 -19.60
CA GLU A 259 2.68 20.26 -18.91
C GLU A 259 2.06 20.28 -17.51
N VAL A 260 2.94 20.48 -16.51
CA VAL A 260 2.71 20.48 -15.06
C VAL A 260 2.72 19.08 -14.39
N MET A 261 3.92 18.76 -13.86
CA MET A 261 4.35 17.60 -13.04
C MET A 261 4.94 16.39 -13.79
N SER A 262 6.24 16.48 -14.06
CA SER A 262 7.13 15.41 -14.53
C SER A 262 7.44 14.36 -13.44
N ASN A 263 6.42 13.73 -12.86
CA ASN A 263 6.59 12.54 -12.03
C ASN A 263 6.05 11.31 -12.74
N LEU A 264 6.93 10.31 -12.88
CA LEU A 264 6.62 8.90 -13.12
C LEU A 264 6.19 8.48 -14.55
N ASN A 265 7.16 8.41 -15.47
CA ASN A 265 7.06 7.54 -16.66
C ASN A 265 8.11 6.42 -16.59
N PHE A 266 8.01 5.58 -15.55
CA PHE A 266 8.79 4.34 -15.31
C PHE A 266 8.35 3.07 -16.05
N TYR A 267 9.02 2.68 -17.13
CA TYR A 267 8.95 1.33 -17.73
C TYR A 267 9.08 0.17 -16.69
N ARG A 268 8.46 -0.97 -17.01
CA ARG A 268 8.44 -2.23 -16.27
C ARG A 268 9.70 -3.05 -16.64
N ASP A 269 10.70 -3.15 -15.77
CA ASP A 269 11.82 -4.08 -16.01
C ASP A 269 11.36 -5.52 -15.66
N PRO A 270 11.26 -6.46 -16.62
CA PRO A 270 10.76 -7.81 -16.36
C PRO A 270 11.65 -8.60 -15.39
N GLU A 271 12.95 -8.32 -15.38
CA GLU A 271 13.93 -9.04 -14.56
C GLU A 271 13.80 -8.72 -13.06
N ASP A 272 13.40 -7.48 -12.72
CA ASP A 272 13.13 -7.08 -11.34
C ASP A 272 11.88 -7.77 -10.79
N ILE A 273 10.84 -7.95 -11.62
CA ILE A 273 9.64 -8.69 -11.26
C ILE A 273 9.99 -10.16 -11.00
N GLU A 274 10.79 -10.76 -11.87
CA GLU A 274 11.12 -12.17 -11.79
C GLU A 274 12.00 -12.47 -10.57
N LYS A 275 12.97 -11.60 -10.26
CA LYS A 275 13.75 -11.68 -9.02
C LYS A 275 12.89 -11.51 -7.77
N SER A 276 12.01 -10.51 -7.72
CA SER A 276 11.10 -10.32 -6.58
C SER A 276 10.13 -11.50 -6.43
N ARG A 277 9.60 -12.04 -7.54
CA ARG A 277 8.70 -13.20 -7.54
C ARG A 277 9.41 -14.48 -7.11
N LEU A 278 10.67 -14.67 -7.51
CA LEU A 278 11.51 -15.79 -7.07
C LEU A 278 11.88 -15.68 -5.58
N LEU A 279 12.16 -14.47 -5.09
CA LEU A 279 12.40 -14.24 -3.66
C LEU A 279 11.15 -14.51 -2.83
N LEU A 280 9.99 -14.01 -3.25
CA LEU A 280 8.70 -14.31 -2.60
C LEU A 280 8.42 -15.81 -2.63
N LYS A 281 8.60 -16.49 -3.78
CA LYS A 281 8.49 -17.95 -3.87
C LYS A 281 9.43 -18.65 -2.90
N ARG A 282 10.70 -18.22 -2.80
CA ARG A 282 11.70 -18.82 -1.92
C ARG A 282 11.42 -18.58 -0.43
N ILE A 283 10.80 -17.45 -0.08
CA ILE A 283 10.36 -17.14 1.29
C ILE A 283 9.14 -17.99 1.64
N VAL A 284 8.18 -18.11 0.71
CA VAL A 284 6.98 -18.95 0.87
C VAL A 284 7.33 -20.44 0.96
N THR A 285 8.35 -20.91 0.25
CA THR A 285 8.80 -22.32 0.31
C THR A 285 9.79 -22.60 1.45
N LYS A 286 10.20 -21.60 2.26
CA LYS A 286 11.22 -21.79 3.30
C LYS A 286 10.69 -22.37 4.62
N GLU A 287 9.42 -22.76 4.71
CA GLU A 287 8.86 -23.49 5.85
C GLU A 287 9.12 -25.01 5.82
N GLU A 288 9.81 -25.57 4.81
CA GLU A 288 10.05 -27.02 4.68
C GLU A 288 11.47 -27.53 4.98
N PHE A 289 12.29 -26.78 5.75
CA PHE A 289 13.55 -27.35 6.29
C PHE A 289 13.55 -27.35 7.82
N GLN A 290 12.87 -28.35 8.39
CA GLN A 290 13.28 -28.91 9.67
C GLN A 290 14.53 -29.77 9.41
N GLY A 291 15.71 -29.17 9.60
CA GLY A 291 17.00 -29.86 9.57
C GLY A 291 17.76 -29.55 10.85
N GLU A 292 17.58 -30.45 11.83
CA GLU A 292 18.48 -30.80 12.94
C GLU A 292 19.77 -29.96 13.07
N TRP A 293 19.79 -29.03 14.02
CA TRP A 293 21.03 -28.44 14.53
C TRP A 293 21.45 -29.21 15.77
N THR A 294 22.35 -30.17 15.62
CA THR A 294 23.21 -30.59 16.73
C THR A 294 24.41 -29.64 16.77
N ALA A 295 24.50 -28.84 17.83
CA ALA A 295 25.65 -27.98 18.06
C ALA A 295 26.79 -28.81 18.67
N PRO A 296 28.02 -28.79 18.11
CA PRO A 296 29.18 -29.22 18.86
C PRO A 296 29.55 -28.12 19.85
N ALA A 297 29.66 -28.49 21.13
CA ALA A 297 30.22 -27.64 22.16
C ALA A 297 31.66 -27.24 21.77
N SER A 298 31.95 -25.94 21.73
CA SER A 298 33.31 -25.44 21.75
C SER A 298 33.41 -24.28 22.73
N GLU A 299 34.37 -24.45 23.63
CA GLU A 299 34.68 -23.61 24.78
C GLU A 299 35.12 -22.22 24.35
N PHE A 300 34.53 -21.19 24.95
CA PHE A 300 35.17 -19.87 25.00
C PHE A 300 35.10 -19.36 26.44
N THR A 301 36.29 -19.21 27.01
CA THR A 301 36.58 -18.61 28.31
C THR A 301 36.14 -17.16 28.35
N ALA A 302 35.45 -16.80 29.43
CA ALA A 302 35.02 -15.45 29.72
C ALA A 302 36.20 -14.57 30.17
N ALA A 303 36.30 -13.36 29.61
CA ALA A 303 36.95 -12.23 30.24
C ALA A 303 35.95 -11.06 30.26
N GLN A 304 35.67 -10.56 31.46
CA GLN A 304 34.75 -9.46 31.78
C GLN A 304 35.42 -8.08 31.61
N SER A 305 34.57 -7.07 31.40
CA SER A 305 34.62 -5.65 31.86
C SER A 305 34.12 -4.73 30.72
N GLU A 306 33.32 -3.68 30.91
CA GLU A 306 32.65 -3.06 32.05
C GLU A 306 31.53 -2.19 31.43
N ILE A 307 30.34 -2.17 32.02
CA ILE A 307 29.28 -1.21 31.72
C ILE A 307 29.18 -0.31 32.95
N THR A 308 29.44 0.99 32.80
CA THR A 308 29.18 1.98 33.85
C THR A 308 27.84 2.65 33.63
N ASP A 309 26.96 2.38 34.58
CA ASP A 309 25.64 2.94 34.82
C ASP A 309 25.79 4.18 35.72
N TRP A 310 25.12 5.29 35.39
CA TRP A 310 25.01 6.45 36.27
C TRP A 310 23.60 7.06 36.16
N SER A 311 22.74 6.69 37.11
CA SER A 311 21.59 7.51 37.50
C SER A 311 21.40 7.49 39.02
N GLU A 312 21.21 8.70 39.58
CA GLU A 312 20.51 9.08 40.82
C GLU A 312 21.29 9.51 42.08
N GLY A 313 20.82 10.64 42.66
CA GLY A 313 21.04 11.11 44.03
C GLY A 313 21.52 12.57 44.14
N ALA A 314 20.64 13.59 44.08
CA ALA A 314 20.05 14.34 45.22
C ALA A 314 21.06 15.15 46.08
N GLY A 315 20.90 16.43 46.43
CA GLY A 315 19.83 17.42 46.26
C GLY A 315 20.10 18.75 47.01
N VAL A 316 19.08 19.63 46.97
CA VAL A 316 18.64 20.66 47.96
C VAL A 316 19.56 21.86 48.33
N PHE A 317 19.13 23.10 48.04
CA PHE A 317 18.64 24.06 49.06
C PHE A 317 17.96 25.34 48.50
N CYS A 318 16.99 25.79 49.29
CA CYS A 318 15.95 26.81 49.12
C CYS A 318 16.45 28.27 49.21
N ALA A 319 15.74 29.24 48.58
CA ALA A 319 15.21 30.43 49.28
C ALA A 319 14.35 31.37 48.39
N TYR A 320 13.19 31.69 48.96
CA TYR A 320 12.21 32.77 48.75
C TYR A 320 12.64 34.09 48.07
N SER A 321 11.75 34.66 47.25
CA SER A 321 11.00 35.89 47.61
C SER A 321 9.95 36.26 46.54
N ALA A 322 8.87 36.88 47.00
CA ALA A 322 7.66 37.26 46.29
C ALA A 322 7.66 38.75 45.89
N VAL A 323 6.49 39.21 45.39
CA VAL A 323 5.97 40.60 45.23
C VAL A 323 5.96 41.08 43.76
N SER A 324 4.81 40.99 43.06
CA SER A 324 3.65 41.93 42.95
C SER A 324 3.95 43.14 42.05
N TYR A 325 3.06 43.61 41.16
CA TYR A 325 1.61 43.79 41.24
C TYR A 325 0.88 43.44 39.94
#